data_AF-A0A0D3A0M3-F1
#
_entry.id   AF-A0A0D3A0M3-F1
#
_cell.length_a   1.000
_cell.length_b   1.000
_cell.length_c   1.000
_cell.angle_alpha   90.00
_cell.angle_beta   90.00
_cell.angle_gamma   90.00
#
_symmetry.space_group_name_H-M   'P 1'
#
loop_
_entity.id
_entity.type
_entity.pdbx_description
1 polymer ?
#
loop_
_entity_poly.entity_id
_entity_poly.type
_entity_poly.pdbx_seq_one_letter_code
_entity_poly.pdbx_strand_id
1 'polypeptide(L)'
;LNQNYVIFVSGTGFATGKINLGEIQVVKVTEFDRVWKCSKSRGGKTRCASFYKPVGIPEGFHCLGHYCQANNQPLRGFVLAARANHPDKDDHRPALKKPVNYTLVWSSDSDCYFWLPNPP
;
A
#
# COMPACT_ATOMS: atom_id res chain seq x y z
N LEU A 1 -44.61 -0.87 32.96
CA LEU A 1 -43.95 -0.08 31.90
C LEU A 1 -42.51 -0.58 31.78
N ASN A 2 -42.28 -1.63 30.99
CA ASN A 2 -40.94 -2.17 30.74
C ASN A 2 -40.55 -1.83 29.31
N GLN A 3 -39.72 -0.81 29.13
CA GLN A 3 -39.12 -0.50 27.83
C GLN A 3 -37.86 -1.34 27.66
N ASN A 4 -37.97 -2.36 26.81
CA ASN A 4 -36.82 -3.08 26.27
C ASN A 4 -36.08 -2.15 25.30
N TYR A 5 -34.87 -1.72 25.65
CA TYR A 5 -33.96 -1.11 24.69
C TYR A 5 -33.41 -2.21 23.78
N VAL A 6 -33.91 -2.25 22.55
CA VAL A 6 -33.29 -3.02 21.47
C VAL A 6 -32.13 -2.19 20.94
N ILE A 7 -30.91 -2.60 21.22
CA ILE A 7 -29.70 -1.98 20.67
C ILE A 7 -29.54 -2.49 19.24
N PHE A 8 -29.83 -1.64 18.25
CA PHE A 8 -29.44 -1.90 16.87
C PHE A 8 -27.95 -1.60 16.72
N VAL A 9 -27.12 -2.63 16.59
CA VAL A 9 -25.73 -2.44 16.12
C VAL A 9 -25.78 -2.38 14.60
N SER A 10 -25.91 -1.19 14.03
CA SER A 10 -25.75 -1.00 12.59
C SER A 10 -24.29 -1.28 12.22
N GLY A 11 -24.03 -2.37 11.50
CA GLY A 11 -22.69 -2.72 11.02
C GLY A 11 -22.22 -1.77 9.93
N THR A 12 -21.63 -0.64 10.30
CA THR A 12 -21.11 0.38 9.35
C THR A 12 -19.72 0.03 8.78
N GLY A 13 -19.12 -1.08 9.21
CA GLY A 13 -17.73 -1.43 8.91
C GLY A 13 -17.50 -2.52 7.85
N PHE A 14 -18.52 -3.31 7.49
CA PHE A 14 -18.34 -4.44 6.58
C PHE A 14 -18.07 -3.97 5.14
N ALA A 15 -17.13 -4.63 4.45
CA ALA A 15 -16.74 -4.36 3.07
C ALA A 15 -16.23 -2.93 2.74
N THR A 16 -15.90 -2.11 3.73
CA THR A 16 -15.35 -0.76 3.50
C THR A 16 -13.92 -0.76 2.93
N GLY A 17 -13.26 -1.93 2.90
CA GLY A 17 -11.86 -2.06 2.52
C GLY A 17 -10.87 -1.46 3.54
N LYS A 18 -11.36 -1.01 4.70
CA LYS A 18 -10.58 -0.44 5.80
C LYS A 18 -10.56 -1.38 6.99
N ILE A 19 -9.41 -1.51 7.62
CA ILE A 19 -9.21 -2.34 8.82
C ILE A 19 -8.46 -1.49 9.85
N ASN A 20 -8.98 -1.45 11.08
CA ASN A 20 -8.28 -0.84 12.20
C ASN A 20 -7.40 -1.90 12.88
N LEU A 21 -6.11 -1.63 13.03
CA LEU A 21 -5.11 -2.52 13.62
C LEU A 21 -4.57 -1.98 14.97
N GLY A 22 -5.32 -1.09 15.63
CA GLY A 22 -4.93 -0.47 16.90
C GLY A 22 -4.52 0.98 16.68
N GLU A 23 -3.21 1.24 16.63
CA GLU A 23 -2.67 2.60 16.46
C GLU A 23 -2.69 3.07 15.00
N ILE A 24 -2.79 2.13 14.07
CA ILE A 24 -2.90 2.39 12.63
C ILE A 24 -4.22 1.88 12.05
N GLN A 25 -4.72 2.58 11.06
CA GLN A 25 -5.76 2.10 10.16
C GLN A 25 -5.15 1.85 8.79
N VAL A 26 -5.49 0.71 8.19
CA VAL A 26 -5.07 0.34 6.83
C VAL A 26 -6.25 0.35 5.86
N VAL A 27 -5.99 0.65 4.60
CA VAL A 27 -6.95 0.59 3.51
C VAL A 27 -6.37 -0.19 2.33
N LYS A 28 -7.21 -1.03 1.72
CA LYS A 28 -6.86 -1.74 0.48
C LYS A 28 -6.88 -0.77 -0.70
N VAL A 29 -5.80 -0.72 -1.45
CA VAL A 29 -5.68 0.05 -2.70
C VAL A 29 -5.48 -0.90 -3.86
N THR A 30 -6.34 -0.79 -4.88
CA THR A 30 -6.37 -1.67 -6.07
C THR A 30 -6.13 -0.92 -7.37
N GLU A 31 -5.98 0.40 -7.32
CA GLU A 31 -5.70 1.25 -8.47
C GLU A 31 -4.21 1.51 -8.58
N PHE A 32 -3.69 1.44 -9.81
CA PHE A 32 -2.25 1.42 -10.06
C PHE A 32 -1.88 2.13 -11.36
N ASP A 33 -0.79 2.89 -11.29
CA ASP A 33 -0.06 3.35 -12.47
C ASP A 33 1.16 2.47 -12.69
N ARG A 34 1.41 2.04 -13.93
CA ARG A 34 2.63 1.31 -14.27
C ARG A 34 3.81 2.28 -14.31
N VAL A 35 4.80 2.04 -13.45
CA VAL A 35 6.03 2.84 -13.40
C VAL A 35 7.12 2.30 -14.31
N TRP A 36 7.18 0.97 -14.49
CA TRP A 36 8.18 0.35 -15.34
C TRP A 36 7.73 -1.04 -15.81
N LYS A 37 8.26 -1.47 -16.96
CA LYS A 37 8.06 -2.80 -17.52
C LYS A 37 9.36 -3.29 -18.13
N CYS A 38 9.74 -4.52 -17.80
CA CYS A 38 10.90 -5.15 -18.41
C CYS A 38 10.74 -5.25 -19.94
N SER A 39 11.79 -4.90 -20.68
CA SER A 39 11.82 -5.07 -22.13
C SER A 39 12.04 -6.56 -22.49
N LYS A 40 11.56 -7.01 -23.65
CA LYS A 40 11.77 -8.41 -24.08
C LYS A 40 13.29 -8.65 -24.25
N SER A 41 13.83 -9.67 -23.59
CA SER A 41 15.21 -10.11 -23.86
C SER A 41 15.30 -10.73 -25.26
N ARG A 42 16.47 -10.60 -25.90
CA ARG A 42 16.79 -11.07 -27.27
C ARG A 42 16.72 -12.61 -27.47
N GLY A 43 16.18 -13.37 -26.51
CA GLY A 43 16.27 -14.84 -26.45
C GLY A 43 14.98 -15.58 -26.07
N GLY A 44 13.81 -14.97 -26.28
CA GLY A 44 12.53 -15.69 -26.30
C GLY A 44 11.93 -16.14 -24.96
N LYS A 45 12.67 -16.07 -23.83
CA LYS A 45 12.12 -16.43 -22.50
C LYS A 45 11.39 -15.24 -21.87
N THR A 46 10.06 -15.32 -21.84
CA THR A 46 9.10 -14.29 -21.42
C THR A 46 8.87 -14.18 -19.91
N ARG A 47 9.91 -14.29 -19.07
CA ARG A 47 9.78 -14.02 -17.62
C ARG A 47 10.00 -12.56 -17.30
N CYS A 48 9.06 -11.75 -17.78
CA CYS A 48 9.10 -10.30 -17.71
C CYS A 48 8.08 -9.82 -16.65
N ALA A 49 8.45 -8.86 -15.82
CA ALA A 49 7.57 -8.25 -14.81
C ALA A 49 7.25 -6.79 -15.14
N SER A 50 6.14 -6.31 -14.62
CA SER A 50 5.79 -4.89 -14.57
C SER A 50 5.67 -4.46 -13.12
N PHE A 51 6.03 -3.20 -12.87
CA PHE A 51 6.05 -2.57 -11.57
C PHE A 51 5.09 -1.40 -11.58
N TYR A 52 4.41 -1.21 -10.46
CA TYR A 52 3.27 -0.33 -10.35
C TYR A 52 3.34 0.47 -9.06
N LYS A 53 3.07 1.77 -9.15
CA LYS A 53 2.81 2.60 -7.98
C LYS A 53 1.31 2.60 -7.70
N PRO A 54 0.87 2.49 -6.44
CA PRO A 54 -0.54 2.69 -6.11
C PRO A 54 -0.95 4.14 -6.39
N VAL A 55 -2.18 4.31 -6.87
CA VAL A 55 -2.82 5.61 -7.06
C VAL A 55 -4.21 5.60 -6.39
N GLY A 56 -4.87 6.76 -6.33
CA GLY A 56 -6.17 6.87 -5.66
C GLY A 56 -6.11 6.60 -4.15
N ILE A 57 -4.95 6.79 -3.51
CA ILE A 57 -4.80 6.61 -2.07
C ILE A 57 -5.69 7.63 -1.35
N PRO A 58 -6.59 7.22 -0.45
CA PRO A 58 -7.47 8.14 0.27
C PRO A 58 -6.68 9.14 1.11
N GLU A 59 -7.24 10.33 1.29
CA GLU A 59 -6.63 11.40 2.07
C GLU A 59 -6.23 10.94 3.48
N GLY A 60 -5.04 11.35 3.90
CA GLY A 60 -4.42 10.99 5.18
C GLY A 60 -3.81 9.59 5.22
N PHE A 61 -4.03 8.73 4.23
CA PHE A 61 -3.33 7.45 4.10
C PHE A 61 -2.03 7.60 3.32
N HIS A 62 -1.05 6.78 3.67
CA HIS A 62 0.29 6.78 3.10
C HIS A 62 0.60 5.42 2.47
N CYS A 63 1.23 5.45 1.30
CA CYS A 63 1.73 4.25 0.62
C CYS A 63 2.80 3.54 1.46
N LEU A 64 2.66 2.24 1.65
CA LEU A 64 3.67 1.41 2.32
C LEU A 64 4.61 0.67 1.35
N GLY A 65 4.29 0.66 0.06
CA GLY A 65 5.07 -0.09 -0.93
C GLY A 65 4.44 -0.09 -2.32
N HIS A 66 5.23 -0.53 -3.28
CA HIS A 66 4.83 -0.68 -4.68
C HIS A 66 4.46 -2.13 -4.98
N TYR A 67 3.72 -2.35 -6.07
CA TYR A 67 3.31 -3.67 -6.49
C TYR A 67 4.09 -4.11 -7.74
N CYS A 68 4.42 -5.38 -7.84
CA CYS A 68 4.94 -5.96 -9.07
C CYS A 68 4.26 -7.29 -9.38
N GLN A 69 4.18 -7.62 -10.66
CA GLN A 69 3.69 -8.92 -11.10
C GLN A 69 4.33 -9.32 -12.42
N ALA A 70 4.33 -10.63 -12.68
CA ALA A 70 4.68 -11.17 -13.97
C ALA A 70 3.67 -10.72 -15.05
N ASN A 71 4.16 -10.49 -16.27
CA ASN A 71 3.36 -9.96 -17.39
C ASN A 71 2.49 -11.00 -18.09
N ASN A 72 2.54 -12.27 -17.66
CA ASN A 72 1.73 -13.36 -18.19
C ASN A 72 0.38 -13.50 -17.46
N GLN A 73 0.02 -12.57 -16.57
CA GLN A 73 -1.22 -12.58 -15.81
C GLN A 73 -1.91 -11.21 -15.88
N PRO A 74 -3.26 -11.16 -15.87
CA PRO A 74 -4.01 -9.91 -15.69
C PRO A 74 -3.63 -9.23 -14.35
N LEU A 75 -3.74 -7.91 -14.29
CA LEU A 75 -3.51 -7.16 -13.05
C LEU A 75 -4.58 -7.49 -12.01
N ARG A 76 -4.18 -8.13 -10.91
CA ARG A 76 -5.10 -8.56 -9.82
C ARG A 76 -4.55 -8.27 -8.41
N GLY A 77 -3.50 -7.47 -8.33
CA GLY A 77 -2.85 -7.10 -7.08
C GLY A 77 -3.62 -6.09 -6.24
N PHE A 78 -3.20 -5.95 -4.99
CA PHE A 78 -3.52 -4.82 -4.13
C PHE A 78 -2.31 -4.51 -3.26
N VAL A 79 -2.27 -3.29 -2.73
CA VAL A 79 -1.37 -2.93 -1.62
C VAL A 79 -2.19 -2.40 -0.47
N LEU A 80 -1.56 -2.31 0.70
CA LEU A 80 -2.12 -1.60 1.84
C LEU A 80 -1.49 -0.21 1.91
N ALA A 81 -2.33 0.81 2.10
CA ALA A 81 -1.93 2.12 2.56
C ALA A 81 -2.34 2.27 4.03
N ALA A 82 -1.60 3.06 4.81
CA ALA A 82 -1.83 3.18 6.24
C ALA A 82 -1.87 4.64 6.69
N ARG A 83 -2.63 4.91 7.76
CA ARG A 83 -2.59 6.17 8.51
C ARG A 83 -2.54 5.90 10.00
N ALA A 84 -1.95 6.81 10.75
CA ALA A 84 -2.06 6.80 12.21
C ALA A 84 -3.48 7.25 12.61
N ASN A 85 -4.06 6.60 13.61
CA ASN A 85 -5.38 7.00 14.13
C ASN A 85 -5.30 8.29 14.96
N HIS A 86 -4.13 8.59 15.52
CA HIS A 86 -3.86 9.78 16.33
C HIS A 86 -2.56 10.45 15.90
N PRO A 87 -2.53 11.08 14.71
CA PRO A 87 -1.30 11.66 14.17
C PRO A 87 -0.79 12.86 14.98
N ASP A 88 -1.69 13.55 15.70
CA ASP A 88 -1.37 14.76 16.48
C ASP A 88 -1.07 14.48 17.96
N LYS A 89 -1.12 13.21 18.39
CA LYS A 89 -0.63 12.87 19.74
C LYS A 89 0.88 13.08 19.73
N ASP A 90 1.35 13.91 20.66
CA ASP A 90 2.77 14.11 20.92
C ASP A 90 3.34 12.83 21.54
N ASP A 91 3.61 11.87 20.67
CA ASP A 91 4.17 10.58 21.00
C ASP A 91 5.64 10.59 20.56
N HIS A 92 6.53 10.29 21.50
CA HIS A 92 7.94 10.10 21.19
C HIS A 92 8.17 8.94 20.21
N ARG A 93 7.17 8.06 20.01
CA ARG A 93 7.20 6.90 19.10
C ARG A 93 5.92 6.83 18.26
N PRO A 94 5.72 7.73 17.28
CA PRO A 94 4.52 7.73 16.47
C PRO A 94 4.42 6.41 15.67
N ALA A 95 3.19 5.89 15.56
CA ALA A 95 2.92 4.61 14.90
C ALA A 95 3.31 4.57 13.40
N LEU A 96 3.34 5.73 12.73
CA LEU A 96 3.88 5.89 11.37
C LEU A 96 4.81 7.09 11.34
N LYS A 97 5.98 6.91 10.72
CA LYS A 97 6.97 7.96 10.52
C LYS A 97 7.60 7.82 9.14
N LYS A 98 7.91 8.96 8.52
CA LYS A 98 8.57 8.98 7.19
C LYS A 98 9.98 8.38 7.32
N PRO A 99 10.45 7.65 6.30
CA PRO A 99 11.83 7.18 6.26
C PRO A 99 12.79 8.37 6.23
N VAL A 100 13.98 8.21 6.84
CA VAL A 100 15.00 9.27 6.89
C VAL A 100 15.79 9.39 5.60
N ASN A 101 15.93 8.28 4.87
CA ASN A 101 16.61 8.22 3.58
C ASN A 101 16.19 6.95 2.83
N TYR A 102 16.77 6.72 1.66
CA TYR A 102 16.60 5.51 0.87
C TYR A 102 17.95 4.94 0.46
N THR A 103 18.05 3.61 0.50
CA THR A 103 19.23 2.87 0.02
C THR A 103 18.91 2.26 -1.34
N LEU A 104 19.74 2.52 -2.35
CA LEU A 104 19.64 1.84 -3.64
C LEU A 104 20.00 0.37 -3.45
N VAL A 105 19.06 -0.54 -3.67
CA VAL A 105 19.29 -2.00 -3.55
C VAL A 105 19.52 -2.66 -4.89
N TRP A 106 19.01 -2.08 -5.97
CA TRP A 106 19.18 -2.63 -7.32
C TRP A 106 18.87 -1.59 -8.40
N SER A 107 19.53 -1.71 -9.55
CA SER A 107 19.23 -0.93 -10.75
C SER A 107 19.30 -1.81 -12.01
N SER A 108 18.46 -1.51 -13.00
CA SER A 108 18.52 -2.08 -14.34
C SER A 108 19.28 -1.17 -15.30
N ASP A 109 19.74 -1.71 -16.42
CA ASP A 109 20.27 -0.93 -17.57
C ASP A 109 19.19 -0.09 -18.29
N SER A 110 17.92 -0.27 -17.96
CA SER A 110 16.76 0.42 -18.54
C SER A 110 16.05 1.33 -17.53
N ASP A 111 16.82 2.04 -16.72
CA ASP A 111 16.35 3.10 -15.79
C ASP A 111 15.27 2.68 -14.78
N CYS A 112 15.30 1.42 -14.34
CA CYS A 112 14.53 0.92 -13.21
C CYS A 112 15.42 0.83 -11.98
N TYR A 113 14.92 1.29 -10.83
CA TYR A 113 15.66 1.32 -9.58
C TYR A 113 14.78 0.82 -8.44
N PHE A 114 15.34 -0.02 -7.58
CA PHE A 114 14.71 -0.43 -6.34
C PHE A 114 15.39 0.28 -5.18
N TRP A 115 14.57 0.94 -4.37
CA TRP A 115 14.99 1.74 -3.24
C TRP A 115 14.36 1.18 -1.97
N LEU A 116 15.19 0.88 -0.97
CA LEU A 116 14.75 0.46 0.35
C LEU A 116 14.63 1.70 1.26
N PRO A 117 13.44 1.99 1.83
CA PRO A 117 13.31 3.05 2.83
C PRO A 117 14.11 2.72 4.09
N ASN A 118 14.94 3.65 4.54
CA ASN A 118 15.68 3.54 5.80
C ASN A 118 14.77 4.04 6.94
N PRO A 119 14.49 3.21 7.96
CA PRO A 119 13.64 3.62 9.07
C PRO A 119 14.30 4.75 9.88
N PRO A 120 13.47 5.64 10.48
CA PRO A 120 13.91 6.72 11.36
C PRO A 120 14.44 6.28 12.73
#